data_AF-A0AAE1HHH4-F1
#
_entry.id   AF-A0AAE1HHH4-F1
#
_cell.length_a   1.000
_cell.length_b   1.000
_cell.length_c   1.000
_cell.angle_alpha   90.00
_cell.angle_beta   90.00
_cell.angle_gamma   90.00
#
_symmetry.space_group_name_H-M   'P 1'
#
loop_
_entity.id
_entity.type
_entity.pdbx_description
1 polymer ?
#
loop_
_entity_poly.entity_id
_entity_poly.type
_entity_poly.pdbx_seq_one_letter_code
_entity_poly.pdbx_strand_id
1 'polypeptide(L)'
;MDLSFSLDENGNSFPFKVPSLPNATSTPQKIKKKITKQLICSVCGKTYQLQHYYNIHLQTHNSPDTSSTTPGNPDDLNDSIANVSNALHVDTSDLSFRQLQSDQNTCGTFKVPNAPQKKKKVITSKGVKKPKFICTYCLKGYQSDRYFKSHMRTHAIQDAAARFPDTIDILNNCDDIADKALLSVSKCVSIGESGQNFKHLVGYIASVAATQEWKNFCHDLCDDMLHSIKDKKCILPAPLVTYLIDRVEVINASEEKSGALLNVLNIHEMFESNVLSQFLLEFSLELVTEIMRFICKTFRRNYPQRLEKVIAEPDKEDRNVIYYIAGSIMRGYLKIARRAEKSVTWKSVAAALKSNILIDRPEGDMIPDSEWTKDVDRGSLLYVNTECQNFFVALTKVVYASEQRDGSIDYELVIKRVTESELSVEWGNIISDSLPEIVSVNLMNDVVLCFCRTCGRGFAKKRLNFLKEKPTVSMPTRHLVASRKNR
;
A
#
# COMPACT_ATOMS: atom_id res chain seq x y z
N MET A 1 21.77 31.74 53.32
CA MET A 1 20.86 31.25 54.35
C MET A 1 20.36 29.91 53.88
N ASP A 2 21.03 28.88 54.39
CA ASP A 2 20.85 27.48 54.07
C ASP A 2 19.52 26.95 54.62
N LEU A 3 18.85 26.11 53.84
CA LEU A 3 17.81 25.21 54.34
C LEU A 3 18.16 23.79 53.91
N SER A 4 18.91 23.14 54.80
CA SER A 4 19.14 21.70 54.82
C SER A 4 17.89 20.98 55.34
N PHE A 5 17.53 19.88 54.69
CA PHE A 5 16.56 18.91 55.20
C PHE A 5 17.28 17.86 56.03
N SER A 6 16.84 17.67 57.28
CA SER A 6 17.34 16.63 58.18
C SER A 6 16.70 15.28 57.86
N LEU A 7 17.52 14.26 57.58
CA LEU A 7 17.15 12.84 57.60
C LEU A 7 17.56 12.24 58.95
N ASP A 8 16.87 11.19 59.39
CA ASP A 8 17.32 10.40 60.54
C ASP A 8 18.40 9.38 60.14
N GLU A 9 19.13 8.85 61.13
CA GLU A 9 20.31 7.98 60.93
C GLU A 9 19.99 6.61 60.29
N ASN A 10 18.74 6.33 59.91
CA ASN A 10 18.35 5.10 59.22
C ASN A 10 17.51 5.32 57.95
N GLY A 11 17.37 6.55 57.45
CA GLY A 11 16.92 6.85 56.09
C GLY A 11 15.51 6.37 55.71
N ASN A 12 14.56 6.29 56.65
CA ASN A 12 13.20 5.81 56.37
C ASN A 12 12.14 6.92 56.50
N SER A 13 11.32 7.07 55.46
CA SER A 13 10.15 7.96 55.46
C SER A 13 8.90 7.25 56.00
N PHE A 14 8.20 7.92 56.92
CA PHE A 14 6.98 7.42 57.57
C PHE A 14 5.78 7.33 56.60
N PRO A 15 4.90 6.32 56.74
CA PRO A 15 3.69 6.20 55.94
C PRO A 15 2.54 7.04 56.53
N PHE A 16 1.93 7.88 55.69
CA PHE A 16 0.66 8.56 55.97
C PHE A 16 -0.49 7.53 56.09
N LYS A 17 -1.18 7.52 57.24
CA LYS A 17 -2.48 6.86 57.43
C LYS A 17 -3.59 7.69 56.79
N VAL A 18 -4.35 7.10 55.88
CA VAL A 18 -5.58 7.67 55.30
C VAL A 18 -6.81 7.12 56.04
N PRO A 19 -7.86 7.93 56.31
CA PRO A 19 -9.05 7.49 57.03
C PRO A 19 -9.94 6.52 56.25
N SER A 20 -10.55 5.58 56.97
CA SER A 20 -11.53 4.60 56.48
C SER A 20 -12.85 5.24 56.01
N LEU A 21 -13.24 5.01 54.76
CA LEU A 21 -14.60 5.26 54.23
C LEU A 21 -15.45 3.98 54.25
N PRO A 22 -16.80 4.11 54.24
CA PRO A 22 -17.72 3.02 54.55
C PRO A 22 -17.93 2.04 53.39
N ASN A 23 -18.23 0.80 53.78
CA ASN A 23 -18.57 -0.34 52.93
C ASN A 23 -19.68 -0.01 51.90
N ALA A 24 -19.32 -0.03 50.62
CA ALA A 24 -20.26 -0.09 49.50
C ALA A 24 -20.22 -1.49 48.87
N THR A 25 -20.95 -2.44 49.47
CA THR A 25 -21.27 -3.74 48.86
C THR A 25 -22.61 -3.66 48.13
N SER A 26 -22.60 -3.26 46.86
CA SER A 26 -23.71 -3.52 45.94
C SER A 26 -23.17 -3.92 44.57
N THR A 27 -23.07 -5.23 44.36
CA THR A 27 -22.87 -5.81 43.04
C THR A 27 -24.14 -5.65 42.21
N PRO A 28 -24.07 -5.24 40.93
CA PRO A 28 -25.26 -5.19 40.09
C PRO A 28 -25.79 -6.61 39.86
N GLN A 29 -26.98 -6.90 40.37
CA GLN A 29 -27.68 -8.14 40.09
C GLN A 29 -27.89 -8.28 38.58
N LYS A 30 -27.53 -9.44 38.03
CA LYS A 30 -27.85 -9.84 36.65
C LYS A 30 -29.35 -9.77 36.45
N ILE A 31 -29.83 -8.74 35.75
CA ILE A 31 -31.19 -8.68 35.24
C ILE A 31 -31.40 -9.92 34.35
N LYS A 32 -32.28 -10.82 34.80
CA LYS A 32 -32.71 -11.98 34.02
C LYS A 32 -33.22 -11.47 32.68
N LYS A 33 -32.54 -11.85 31.59
CA LYS A 33 -32.96 -11.55 30.21
C LYS A 33 -34.39 -12.05 30.02
N LYS A 34 -35.36 -11.12 30.01
CA LYS A 34 -36.75 -11.40 29.64
C LYS A 34 -36.70 -12.04 28.25
N ILE A 35 -37.25 -13.24 28.10
CA ILE A 35 -37.38 -13.91 26.80
C ILE A 35 -38.29 -13.02 25.95
N THR A 36 -37.70 -12.23 25.07
CA THR A 36 -38.44 -11.41 24.10
C THR A 36 -39.00 -12.33 23.03
N LYS A 37 -40.31 -12.18 22.77
CA LYS A 37 -41.07 -12.91 21.77
C LYS A 37 -40.33 -12.84 20.42
N GLN A 38 -40.08 -13.99 19.80
CA GLN A 38 -39.42 -14.06 18.49
C GLN A 38 -40.34 -13.46 17.41
N LEU A 39 -39.77 -12.69 16.51
CA LEU A 39 -40.47 -12.06 15.39
C LEU A 39 -40.25 -12.92 14.14
N ILE A 40 -41.31 -13.42 13.52
CA ILE A 40 -41.22 -14.32 12.36
C ILE A 40 -41.68 -13.58 11.11
N CYS A 41 -40.86 -13.56 10.07
CA CYS A 41 -41.22 -12.97 8.77
C CYS A 41 -42.32 -13.80 8.11
N SER A 42 -43.44 -13.15 7.79
CA SER A 42 -44.58 -13.79 7.12
C SER A 42 -44.26 -14.23 5.68
N VAL A 43 -43.31 -13.58 5.01
CA VAL A 43 -42.98 -13.87 3.61
C VAL A 43 -42.06 -15.09 3.48
N CYS A 44 -41.09 -15.28 4.39
CA CYS A 44 -40.09 -16.35 4.25
C CYS A 44 -39.86 -17.21 5.51
N GLY A 45 -40.61 -17.00 6.59
CA GLY A 45 -40.54 -17.79 7.82
C GLY A 45 -39.31 -17.57 8.70
N LYS A 46 -38.39 -16.65 8.35
CA LYS A 46 -37.18 -16.38 9.16
C LYS A 46 -37.53 -15.71 10.49
N THR A 47 -36.90 -16.18 11.58
CA THR A 47 -37.14 -15.69 12.94
C THR A 47 -36.04 -14.72 13.41
N TYR A 48 -36.41 -13.64 14.09
CA TYR A 48 -35.53 -12.58 14.56
C TYR A 48 -35.75 -12.31 16.06
N GLN A 49 -34.65 -12.11 16.79
CA GLN A 49 -34.69 -11.80 18.23
C GLN A 49 -34.86 -10.30 18.54
N LEU A 50 -34.61 -9.44 17.54
CA LEU A 50 -34.64 -7.98 17.67
C LEU A 50 -35.42 -7.39 16.50
N GLN A 51 -36.33 -6.44 16.81
CA GLN A 51 -37.16 -5.74 15.83
C GLN A 51 -36.34 -5.05 14.73
N HIS A 52 -35.16 -4.53 15.07
CA HIS A 52 -34.30 -3.84 14.10
C HIS A 52 -33.91 -4.74 12.90
N TYR A 53 -33.46 -5.98 13.16
CA TYR A 53 -33.09 -6.90 12.09
C TYR A 53 -34.30 -7.44 11.31
N TYR A 54 -35.45 -7.57 11.98
CA TYR A 54 -36.70 -7.90 11.33
C TYR A 54 -37.13 -6.83 10.32
N ASN A 55 -37.04 -5.55 10.68
CA ASN A 55 -37.40 -4.43 9.81
C ASN A 55 -36.47 -4.31 8.58
N ILE A 56 -35.15 -4.50 8.76
CA ILE A 56 -34.20 -4.53 7.63
C ILE A 56 -34.54 -5.68 6.68
N HIS A 57 -34.91 -6.84 7.23
CA HIS A 57 -35.32 -7.97 6.41
C HIS A 57 -36.63 -7.74 5.64
N LEU A 58 -37.62 -7.04 6.21
CA LEU A 58 -38.84 -6.71 5.47
C LEU A 58 -38.57 -5.82 4.25
N GLN A 59 -37.52 -4.97 4.29
CA GLN A 59 -37.14 -4.14 3.15
C GLN A 59 -36.65 -4.96 1.95
N THR A 60 -36.13 -6.18 2.17
CA THR A 60 -35.70 -7.04 1.05
C THR A 60 -36.87 -7.64 0.27
N HIS A 61 -38.08 -7.65 0.84
CA HIS A 61 -39.30 -8.09 0.14
C HIS A 61 -40.05 -6.94 -0.53
N ASN A 62 -39.82 -5.71 -0.07
CA ASN A 62 -40.48 -4.50 -0.58
C ASN A 62 -39.69 -3.79 -1.68
N SER A 63 -38.59 -4.38 -2.15
CA SER A 63 -37.88 -3.85 -3.31
C SER A 63 -38.65 -4.29 -4.55
N PRO A 64 -39.25 -3.35 -5.32
CA PRO A 64 -39.97 -3.71 -6.54
C PRO A 64 -39.00 -4.33 -7.53
N ASP A 65 -39.22 -5.60 -7.85
CA ASP A 65 -38.48 -6.34 -8.86
C ASP A 65 -38.64 -5.67 -10.23
N THR A 66 -37.68 -4.85 -10.63
CA THR A 66 -37.45 -4.50 -12.03
C THR A 66 -36.66 -5.64 -12.68
N SER A 67 -37.32 -6.79 -12.90
CA SER A 67 -36.82 -7.81 -13.83
C SER A 67 -37.95 -8.71 -14.33
N SER A 68 -38.85 -8.15 -15.12
CA SER A 68 -39.68 -8.96 -16.03
C SER A 68 -38.80 -9.52 -17.14
N THR A 69 -38.52 -10.82 -17.06
CA THR A 69 -37.88 -11.61 -18.12
C THR A 69 -38.96 -12.06 -19.11
N THR A 70 -38.78 -11.76 -20.39
CA THR A 70 -39.44 -12.46 -21.52
C THR A 70 -38.55 -13.63 -21.95
N PRO A 71 -39.10 -14.83 -22.25
CA PRO A 71 -38.30 -15.97 -22.71
C PRO A 71 -38.16 -15.97 -24.24
N GLY A 72 -36.92 -16.13 -24.72
CA GLY A 72 -36.59 -16.33 -26.13
C GLY A 72 -35.47 -17.37 -26.27
N ASN A 73 -35.64 -18.26 -27.24
CA ASN A 73 -34.96 -19.55 -27.45
C ASN A 73 -33.42 -19.53 -27.62
N PRO A 74 -32.77 -20.70 -27.43
CA PRO A 74 -31.36 -20.93 -27.71
C PRO A 74 -31.17 -21.39 -29.17
N ASP A 75 -30.12 -20.91 -29.84
CA ASP A 75 -29.37 -21.66 -30.86
C ASP A 75 -28.09 -20.88 -31.26
N ASP A 76 -26.99 -21.64 -31.32
CA ASP A 76 -25.76 -21.49 -32.13
C ASP A 76 -24.55 -20.60 -31.78
N LEU A 77 -23.38 -21.25 -32.01
CA LEU A 77 -21.97 -20.83 -32.16
C LEU A 77 -21.20 -20.54 -30.85
N ASN A 78 -20.32 -21.40 -30.31
CA ASN A 78 -19.19 -22.16 -30.85
C ASN A 78 -18.12 -21.30 -31.56
N ASP A 79 -17.06 -20.89 -30.83
CA ASP A 79 -15.68 -21.19 -31.22
C ASP A 79 -14.60 -20.88 -30.15
N SER A 80 -13.91 -21.93 -29.73
CA SER A 80 -12.45 -22.11 -29.64
C SER A 80 -11.53 -20.95 -29.23
N ILE A 81 -10.98 -20.99 -28.00
CA ILE A 81 -9.60 -20.51 -27.71
C ILE A 81 -8.85 -21.53 -26.85
N ALA A 82 -7.68 -21.90 -27.35
CA ALA A 82 -6.79 -22.94 -26.86
C ALA A 82 -6.07 -22.59 -25.56
N ASN A 83 -5.88 -23.63 -24.76
CA ASN A 83 -5.01 -23.72 -23.59
C ASN A 83 -3.54 -23.48 -23.96
N VAL A 84 -2.92 -22.47 -23.36
CA VAL A 84 -1.49 -22.50 -23.00
C VAL A 84 -1.31 -21.82 -21.65
N SER A 85 -0.97 -22.60 -20.62
CA SER A 85 -0.42 -22.08 -19.36
C SER A 85 0.46 -23.14 -18.71
N ASN A 86 1.69 -23.23 -19.18
CA ASN A 86 2.83 -23.68 -18.39
C ASN A 86 3.66 -22.44 -18.05
N ALA A 87 3.52 -21.92 -16.83
CA ALA A 87 4.44 -20.94 -16.28
C ALA A 87 4.65 -21.22 -14.79
N LEU A 88 5.92 -21.24 -14.42
CA LEU A 88 6.50 -21.63 -13.14
C LEU A 88 5.75 -21.09 -11.91
N HIS A 89 5.43 -22.02 -11.01
CA HIS A 89 4.90 -21.76 -9.69
C HIS A 89 6.02 -21.24 -8.76
N VAL A 90 6.11 -19.92 -8.55
CA VAL A 90 6.96 -19.33 -7.52
C VAL A 90 6.23 -19.40 -6.17
N ASP A 91 6.80 -20.17 -5.22
CA ASP A 91 6.23 -20.39 -3.90
C ASP A 91 6.45 -19.16 -2.99
N THR A 92 5.43 -18.29 -2.90
CA THR A 92 5.43 -17.02 -2.15
C THR A 92 4.52 -17.05 -0.91
N SER A 93 4.24 -18.23 -0.36
CA SER A 93 3.31 -18.42 0.77
C SER A 93 3.76 -17.84 2.12
N ASP A 94 5.01 -17.40 2.26
CA ASP A 94 5.63 -17.03 3.55
C ASP A 94 5.32 -15.63 4.07
N LEU A 95 4.61 -14.81 3.30
CA LEU A 95 4.32 -13.41 3.67
C LEU A 95 2.96 -13.22 4.35
N SER A 96 2.09 -14.24 4.37
CA SER A 96 0.78 -14.06 5.00
C SER A 96 0.88 -14.16 6.53
N PHE A 97 0.47 -13.09 7.22
CA PHE A 97 0.43 -12.92 8.68
C PHE A 97 -0.21 -14.09 9.47
N ARG A 98 -0.93 -15.02 8.80
CA ARG A 98 -1.72 -16.08 9.45
C ARG A 98 -1.10 -17.47 9.39
N GLN A 99 -0.06 -17.70 8.61
CA GLN A 99 0.58 -19.03 8.52
C GLN A 99 1.61 -19.26 9.65
N LEU A 100 2.27 -18.21 10.14
CA LEU A 100 3.24 -18.27 11.25
C LEU A 100 2.63 -18.68 12.61
N GLN A 101 1.32 -18.88 12.69
CA GLN A 101 0.65 -19.39 13.89
C GLN A 101 0.37 -20.90 13.88
N SER A 102 0.57 -21.62 12.77
CA SER A 102 0.32 -23.08 12.76
C SER A 102 1.53 -23.94 13.12
N ASP A 103 2.75 -23.42 12.98
CA ASP A 103 3.94 -24.29 12.96
C ASP A 103 4.89 -24.03 14.13
N GLN A 104 4.38 -23.97 15.37
CA GLN A 104 5.21 -24.20 16.57
C GLN A 104 4.39 -24.87 17.68
N ASN A 105 4.46 -26.19 17.74
CA ASN A 105 4.15 -26.96 18.92
C ASN A 105 5.34 -26.81 19.90
N THR A 106 5.05 -26.52 21.18
CA THR A 106 5.96 -26.32 22.33
C THR A 106 6.47 -24.88 22.58
N CYS A 107 5.73 -24.12 23.40
CA CYS A 107 6.33 -23.10 24.28
C CYS A 107 5.38 -22.75 25.45
N GLY A 108 5.94 -22.68 26.66
CA GLY A 108 5.23 -22.58 27.94
C GLY A 108 4.43 -21.29 28.12
N THR A 109 3.21 -21.43 28.65
CA THR A 109 2.27 -20.33 28.88
C THR A 109 2.51 -19.62 30.21
N PHE A 110 2.61 -18.29 30.16
CA PHE A 110 2.42 -17.39 31.31
C PHE A 110 1.04 -17.60 31.96
N LYS A 111 0.99 -17.60 33.30
CA LYS A 111 -0.25 -17.70 34.08
C LYS A 111 -1.14 -16.46 33.86
N VAL A 112 -2.26 -16.66 33.17
CA VAL A 112 -3.35 -15.68 33.06
C VAL A 112 -4.34 -15.93 34.22
N PRO A 113 -4.81 -14.90 34.96
CA PRO A 113 -5.79 -15.08 36.03
C PRO A 113 -7.11 -15.69 35.54
N ASN A 114 -7.65 -16.60 36.35
CA ASN A 114 -8.82 -17.45 36.09
C ASN A 114 -10.05 -16.67 35.58
N ALA A 115 -10.30 -16.77 34.27
CA ALA A 115 -11.64 -16.59 33.69
C ALA A 115 -12.22 -17.99 33.38
N PRO A 116 -13.52 -18.24 33.62
CA PRO A 116 -14.12 -19.56 33.42
C PRO A 116 -14.09 -19.95 31.93
N GLN A 117 -13.22 -20.89 31.59
CA GLN A 117 -13.07 -21.41 30.23
C GLN A 117 -14.27 -22.29 29.87
N LYS A 118 -15.05 -21.88 28.87
CA LYS A 118 -15.94 -22.80 28.15
C LYS A 118 -15.07 -23.76 27.35
N LYS A 119 -15.12 -25.05 27.70
CA LYS A 119 -14.41 -26.15 27.03
C LYS A 119 -14.68 -26.08 25.52
N LYS A 120 -13.70 -25.63 24.73
CA LYS A 120 -13.70 -25.82 23.28
C LYS A 120 -13.33 -27.27 23.03
N LYS A 121 -14.25 -28.04 22.44
CA LYS A 121 -13.99 -29.39 21.94
C LYS A 121 -12.80 -29.31 20.97
N VAL A 122 -11.72 -30.02 21.32
CA VAL A 122 -10.61 -30.35 20.43
C VAL A 122 -11.18 -31.22 19.32
N ILE A 123 -11.24 -30.68 18.11
CA ILE A 123 -11.59 -31.43 16.90
C ILE A 123 -10.30 -32.09 16.43
N THR A 124 -10.24 -33.41 16.55
CA THR A 124 -9.20 -34.26 15.98
C THR A 124 -9.25 -34.24 14.46
N SER A 125 -8.06 -34.23 13.86
CA SER A 125 -7.73 -34.05 12.44
C SER A 125 -8.05 -35.26 11.56
N LYS A 126 -9.34 -35.61 11.40
CA LYS A 126 -9.81 -36.52 10.35
C LYS A 126 -10.96 -35.88 9.58
N GLY A 127 -10.62 -35.14 8.53
CA GLY A 127 -11.59 -34.53 7.62
C GLY A 127 -11.09 -33.18 7.11
N VAL A 128 -10.12 -33.20 6.18
CA VAL A 128 -9.76 -32.00 5.42
C VAL A 128 -10.99 -31.61 4.60
N LYS A 129 -11.72 -30.59 5.07
CA LYS A 129 -12.88 -30.08 4.36
C LYS A 129 -12.39 -29.52 3.02
N LYS A 130 -12.97 -30.01 1.93
CA LYS A 130 -12.72 -29.49 0.58
C LYS A 130 -12.89 -27.95 0.59
N PRO A 131 -12.01 -27.21 -0.09
CA PRO A 131 -12.13 -25.75 -0.18
C PRO A 131 -13.50 -25.39 -0.77
N LYS A 132 -14.16 -24.39 -0.18
CA LYS A 132 -15.50 -23.96 -0.61
C LYS A 132 -15.46 -23.00 -1.78
N PHE A 133 -14.33 -22.32 -1.97
CA PHE A 133 -14.14 -21.33 -3.01
C PHE A 133 -12.82 -21.65 -3.73
N ILE A 134 -12.84 -21.68 -5.05
CA ILE A 134 -11.66 -21.97 -5.87
C ILE A 134 -11.43 -20.77 -6.78
N CYS A 135 -10.20 -20.27 -6.79
CA CYS A 135 -9.77 -19.20 -7.68
C CYS A 135 -9.81 -19.67 -9.13
N THR A 136 -10.51 -18.97 -10.00
CA THR A 136 -10.52 -19.28 -11.44
C THR A 136 -9.21 -18.93 -12.14
N TYR A 137 -8.47 -17.93 -11.63
CA TYR A 137 -7.22 -17.46 -12.23
C TYR A 137 -5.99 -18.35 -11.92
N CYS A 138 -5.87 -18.88 -10.70
CA CYS A 138 -4.70 -19.68 -10.29
C CYS A 138 -5.06 -20.98 -9.55
N LEU A 139 -6.33 -21.35 -9.53
CA LEU A 139 -6.85 -22.62 -8.99
C LEU A 139 -6.60 -22.86 -7.50
N LYS A 140 -6.08 -21.86 -6.75
CA LYS A 140 -5.95 -21.94 -5.29
C LYS A 140 -7.32 -22.04 -4.60
N GLY A 141 -7.43 -23.00 -3.68
CA GLY A 141 -8.66 -23.26 -2.92
C GLY A 141 -8.67 -22.58 -1.54
N TYR A 142 -9.83 -22.04 -1.17
CA TYR A 142 -10.03 -21.30 0.08
C TYR A 142 -11.22 -21.87 0.86
N GLN A 143 -11.07 -22.00 2.18
CA GLN A 143 -12.15 -22.46 3.07
C GLN A 143 -13.11 -21.33 3.50
N SER A 144 -12.72 -20.07 3.32
CA SER A 144 -13.52 -18.91 3.75
C SER A 144 -13.58 -17.85 2.64
N ASP A 145 -14.80 -17.34 2.43
CA ASP A 145 -15.14 -16.30 1.45
C ASP A 145 -14.26 -15.06 1.61
N ARG A 146 -13.93 -14.68 2.86
CA ARG A 146 -13.07 -13.53 3.14
C ARG A 146 -11.67 -13.68 2.53
N TYR A 147 -11.07 -14.87 2.63
CA TYR A 147 -9.74 -15.11 2.07
C TYR A 147 -9.79 -15.25 0.55
N PHE A 148 -10.85 -15.88 0.04
CA PHE A 148 -11.09 -15.98 -1.39
C PHE A 148 -11.21 -14.59 -2.04
N LYS A 149 -12.05 -13.71 -1.48
CA LYS A 149 -12.16 -12.31 -1.92
C LYS A 149 -10.84 -11.57 -1.82
N SER A 150 -10.09 -11.75 -0.73
CA SER A 150 -8.75 -11.15 -0.59
C SER A 150 -7.79 -11.60 -1.67
N HIS A 151 -7.85 -12.87 -2.07
CA HIS A 151 -7.03 -13.40 -3.12
C HIS A 151 -7.46 -12.92 -4.52
N MET A 152 -8.76 -12.83 -4.78
CA MET A 152 -9.30 -12.26 -6.03
C MET A 152 -8.87 -10.80 -6.25
N ARG A 153 -8.56 -10.07 -5.17
CA ARG A 153 -8.02 -8.69 -5.26
C ARG A 153 -6.60 -8.65 -5.79
N THR A 154 -5.78 -9.65 -5.45
CA THR A 154 -4.45 -9.78 -6.03
C THR A 154 -4.56 -9.93 -7.54
N HIS A 155 -5.56 -10.68 -8.03
CA HIS A 155 -5.84 -10.80 -9.46
C HIS A 155 -6.37 -9.51 -10.09
N ALA A 156 -7.26 -8.75 -9.43
CA ALA A 156 -7.76 -7.50 -9.99
C ALA A 156 -6.67 -6.43 -10.13
N ILE A 157 -5.77 -6.32 -9.14
CA ILE A 157 -4.59 -5.45 -9.21
C ILE A 157 -3.60 -5.98 -10.24
N GLN A 158 -3.37 -7.29 -10.28
CA GLN A 158 -2.51 -7.91 -11.30
C GLN A 158 -3.09 -7.75 -12.70
N ASP A 159 -4.40 -7.74 -12.87
CA ASP A 159 -5.06 -7.58 -14.17
C ASP A 159 -5.03 -6.10 -14.61
N ALA A 160 -5.22 -5.16 -13.68
CA ALA A 160 -5.04 -3.73 -13.95
C ALA A 160 -3.57 -3.39 -14.26
N ALA A 161 -2.62 -3.96 -13.50
CA ALA A 161 -1.19 -3.80 -13.71
C ALA A 161 -0.71 -4.53 -14.96
N ALA A 162 -1.26 -5.71 -15.29
CA ALA A 162 -0.88 -6.46 -16.50
C ALA A 162 -1.30 -5.76 -17.80
N ARG A 163 -2.18 -4.75 -17.73
CA ARG A 163 -2.52 -3.89 -18.87
C ARG A 163 -1.53 -2.73 -19.04
N PHE A 164 -0.52 -2.61 -18.17
CA PHE A 164 0.51 -1.59 -18.25
C PHE A 164 1.90 -2.21 -18.40
N PRO A 165 2.76 -1.63 -19.24
CA PRO A 165 2.48 -0.52 -20.16
C PRO A 165 1.70 -0.95 -21.41
N ASP A 166 0.79 -0.09 -21.87
CA ASP A 166 0.16 -0.24 -23.20
C ASP A 166 1.16 0.16 -24.27
N THR A 167 1.95 -0.83 -24.72
CA THR A 167 3.01 -0.63 -25.72
C THR A 167 2.50 -0.01 -27.02
N ILE A 168 1.25 -0.30 -27.41
CA ILE A 168 0.64 0.25 -28.62
C ILE A 168 0.34 1.74 -28.43
N ASP A 169 -0.21 2.13 -27.28
CA ASP A 169 -0.46 3.55 -26.96
C ASP A 169 0.87 4.34 -26.87
N ILE A 170 1.94 3.75 -26.34
CA ILE A 170 3.27 4.40 -26.31
C ILE A 170 3.79 4.62 -27.73
N LEU A 171 3.79 3.59 -28.59
CA LEU A 171 4.26 3.71 -29.97
C LEU A 171 3.44 4.72 -30.78
N ASN A 172 2.12 4.75 -30.61
CA ASN A 172 1.25 5.72 -31.26
C ASN A 172 1.52 7.18 -30.83
N ASN A 173 2.17 7.39 -29.68
CA ASN A 173 2.55 8.71 -29.18
C ASN A 173 4.08 8.91 -29.18
N CYS A 174 4.83 8.08 -29.90
CA CYS A 174 6.29 8.09 -29.90
C CYS A 174 6.88 9.45 -30.31
N ASP A 175 6.30 10.12 -31.32
CA ASP A 175 6.76 11.43 -31.78
C ASP A 175 6.75 12.48 -30.66
N ASP A 176 5.63 12.61 -29.92
CA ASP A 176 5.49 13.58 -28.81
C ASP A 176 6.38 13.24 -27.60
N ILE A 177 6.66 11.96 -27.39
CA ILE A 177 7.60 11.49 -26.35
C ILE A 177 9.04 11.83 -26.76
N ALA A 178 9.41 11.55 -28.00
CA ALA A 178 10.74 11.80 -28.55
C ALA A 178 11.06 13.30 -28.63
N ASP A 179 10.11 14.14 -29.02
CA ASP A 179 10.30 15.59 -29.09
C ASP A 179 10.59 16.18 -27.70
N LYS A 180 9.92 15.69 -26.65
CA LYS A 180 10.22 16.10 -25.26
C LYS A 180 11.57 15.60 -24.79
N ALA A 181 11.94 14.36 -25.13
CA ALA A 181 13.25 13.82 -24.81
C ALA A 181 14.37 14.63 -25.47
N LEU A 182 14.23 14.96 -26.76
CA LEU A 182 15.18 15.79 -27.50
C LEU A 182 15.27 17.21 -26.89
N LEU A 183 14.14 17.79 -26.49
CA LEU A 183 14.12 19.08 -25.81
C LEU A 183 14.86 19.01 -24.46
N SER A 184 14.76 17.92 -23.72
CA SER A 184 15.53 17.71 -22.48
C SER A 184 17.03 17.60 -22.75
N VAL A 185 17.43 16.78 -23.74
CA VAL A 185 18.84 16.64 -24.17
C VAL A 185 19.43 17.99 -24.61
N SER A 186 18.66 18.82 -25.32
CA SER A 186 19.12 20.15 -25.75
C SER A 186 19.46 21.11 -24.61
N LYS A 187 18.92 20.85 -23.41
CA LYS A 187 19.17 21.64 -22.19
C LYS A 187 20.33 21.09 -21.37
N CYS A 188 20.87 19.92 -21.70
CA CYS A 188 22.01 19.34 -20.99
C CYS A 188 23.23 20.26 -21.07
N VAL A 189 23.86 20.48 -19.92
CA VAL A 189 25.06 21.33 -19.82
C VAL A 189 26.26 20.52 -20.28
N SER A 190 26.71 20.77 -21.51
CA SER A 190 27.94 20.18 -22.04
C SER A 190 29.17 21.03 -21.66
N ILE A 191 30.23 20.39 -21.17
CA ILE A 191 31.48 21.03 -20.71
C ILE A 191 32.63 20.60 -21.63
N GLY A 192 33.47 21.54 -22.06
CA GLY A 192 34.66 21.26 -22.88
C GLY A 192 34.40 21.23 -24.40
N GLU A 193 35.45 20.89 -25.16
CA GLU A 193 35.43 20.83 -26.64
C GLU A 193 34.48 19.76 -27.16
N SER A 194 34.50 18.56 -26.58
CA SER A 194 33.51 17.50 -26.87
C SER A 194 32.07 17.97 -26.62
N GLY A 195 31.87 18.88 -25.66
CA GLY A 195 30.58 19.46 -25.37
C GLY A 195 30.07 20.43 -26.44
N GLN A 196 30.95 21.11 -27.16
CA GLN A 196 30.57 21.93 -28.31
C GLN A 196 30.12 21.04 -29.48
N ASN A 197 30.91 20.02 -29.83
CA ASN A 197 30.53 19.07 -30.89
C ASN A 197 29.19 18.38 -30.59
N PHE A 198 28.95 18.02 -29.32
CA PHE A 198 27.66 17.50 -28.88
C PHE A 198 26.51 18.50 -29.08
N LYS A 199 26.70 19.78 -28.72
CA LYS A 199 25.68 20.82 -28.96
C LYS A 199 25.41 21.04 -30.44
N HIS A 200 26.44 21.00 -31.29
CA HIS A 200 26.29 21.07 -32.74
C HIS A 200 25.48 19.88 -33.27
N LEU A 201 25.75 18.67 -32.81
CA LEU A 201 24.99 17.47 -33.14
C LEU A 201 23.51 17.61 -32.72
N VAL A 202 23.24 17.98 -31.48
CA VAL A 202 21.86 18.15 -30.98
C VAL A 202 21.13 19.25 -31.76
N GLY A 203 21.81 20.35 -32.09
CA GLY A 203 21.26 21.41 -32.93
C GLY A 203 20.92 20.95 -34.35
N TYR A 204 21.79 20.13 -34.95
CA TYR A 204 21.50 19.50 -36.24
C TYR A 204 20.29 18.57 -36.16
N ILE A 205 20.24 17.69 -35.16
CA ILE A 205 19.13 16.76 -34.95
C ILE A 205 17.81 17.50 -34.73
N ALA A 206 17.81 18.58 -33.94
CA ALA A 206 16.64 19.43 -33.77
C ALA A 206 16.16 20.06 -35.09
N SER A 207 17.07 20.37 -36.02
CA SER A 207 16.69 20.89 -37.34
C SER A 207 16.05 19.85 -38.26
N VAL A 208 16.34 18.55 -38.04
CA VAL A 208 15.75 17.43 -38.79
C VAL A 208 14.65 16.70 -38.02
N ALA A 209 14.26 17.16 -36.83
CA ALA A 209 13.24 16.50 -36.01
C ALA A 209 11.85 16.43 -36.68
N ALA A 210 11.59 17.26 -37.70
CA ALA A 210 10.37 17.20 -38.48
C ALA A 210 10.39 16.19 -39.64
N THR A 211 11.54 15.57 -39.94
CA THR A 211 11.68 14.68 -41.10
C THR A 211 11.19 13.27 -40.80
N GLN A 212 10.93 12.49 -41.86
CA GLN A 212 10.45 11.11 -41.71
C GLN A 212 11.55 10.20 -41.17
N GLU A 213 12.81 10.49 -41.47
CA GLU A 213 13.98 9.77 -40.98
C GLU A 213 14.06 9.83 -39.45
N TRP A 214 13.87 11.02 -38.86
CA TRP A 214 13.81 11.18 -37.40
C TRP A 214 12.68 10.36 -36.78
N LYS A 215 11.48 10.42 -37.36
CA LYS A 215 10.34 9.65 -36.88
C LYS A 215 10.59 8.15 -36.93
N ASN A 216 11.18 7.66 -38.02
CA ASN A 216 11.55 6.24 -38.16
C ASN A 216 12.59 5.85 -37.10
N PHE A 217 13.63 6.67 -36.91
CA PHE A 217 14.64 6.45 -35.87
C PHE A 217 14.01 6.35 -34.47
N CYS A 218 13.14 7.29 -34.10
CA CYS A 218 12.49 7.29 -32.80
C CYS A 218 11.56 6.09 -32.63
N HIS A 219 10.79 5.75 -33.66
CA HIS A 219 9.89 4.60 -33.63
C HIS A 219 10.65 3.28 -33.48
N ASP A 220 11.72 3.07 -34.26
CA ASP A 220 12.54 1.85 -34.20
C ASP A 220 13.26 1.71 -32.85
N LEU A 221 13.81 2.82 -32.32
CA LEU A 221 14.41 2.83 -30.99
C LEU A 221 13.38 2.52 -29.89
N CYS A 222 12.20 3.15 -29.95
CA CYS A 222 11.13 2.93 -29.00
C CYS A 222 10.59 1.49 -29.08
N ASP A 223 10.37 0.95 -30.28
CA ASP A 223 9.93 -0.43 -30.47
C ASP A 223 10.95 -1.43 -29.92
N ASP A 224 12.26 -1.25 -30.18
CA ASP A 224 13.30 -2.15 -29.66
C ASP A 224 13.39 -2.11 -28.12
N MET A 225 13.12 -0.94 -27.51
CA MET A 225 13.01 -0.79 -26.06
C MET A 225 11.77 -1.53 -25.51
N LEU A 226 10.60 -1.29 -26.12
CA LEU A 226 9.32 -1.84 -25.68
C LEU A 226 9.19 -3.35 -25.94
N HIS A 227 9.90 -3.89 -26.94
CA HIS A 227 9.92 -5.32 -27.22
C HIS A 227 10.37 -6.15 -26.00
N SER A 228 11.31 -5.61 -25.22
CA SER A 228 11.86 -6.28 -24.04
C SER A 228 10.90 -6.39 -22.85
N ILE A 229 9.81 -5.61 -22.85
CA ILE A 229 8.84 -5.54 -21.75
C ILE A 229 7.46 -6.07 -22.12
N LYS A 230 7.20 -6.38 -23.41
CA LYS A 230 5.89 -6.82 -23.91
C LYS A 230 5.33 -8.04 -23.15
N ASP A 231 6.20 -8.95 -22.74
CA ASP A 231 5.82 -10.17 -22.01
C ASP A 231 6.03 -10.06 -20.49
N LYS A 232 6.51 -8.90 -19.99
CA LYS A 232 6.86 -8.70 -18.59
C LYS A 232 5.72 -8.04 -17.84
N LYS A 233 5.23 -8.70 -16.80
CA LYS A 233 4.24 -8.14 -15.87
C LYS A 233 4.95 -7.29 -14.82
N CYS A 234 4.99 -5.98 -15.02
CA CYS A 234 5.50 -5.03 -14.04
C CYS A 234 4.32 -4.48 -13.21
N ILE A 235 4.38 -4.60 -11.88
CA ILE A 235 3.34 -4.08 -10.97
C ILE A 235 3.70 -2.66 -10.49
N LEU A 236 4.99 -2.35 -10.44
CA LEU A 236 5.57 -1.10 -9.98
C LEU A 236 6.39 -0.43 -11.11
N PRO A 237 6.53 0.92 -11.06
CA PRO A 237 7.36 1.65 -12.01
C PRO A 237 8.84 1.27 -12.01
N ALA A 238 9.41 0.94 -10.84
CA ALA A 238 10.86 0.75 -10.71
C ALA A 238 11.39 -0.45 -11.55
N PRO A 239 10.81 -1.67 -11.48
CA PRO A 239 11.23 -2.77 -12.34
C PRO A 239 11.09 -2.47 -13.83
N LEU A 240 10.05 -1.72 -14.22
CA LEU A 240 9.86 -1.29 -15.60
C LEU A 240 10.99 -0.37 -16.07
N VAL A 241 11.39 0.60 -15.26
CA VAL A 241 12.53 1.48 -15.53
C VAL A 241 13.81 0.67 -15.67
N THR A 242 14.06 -0.28 -14.76
CA THR A 242 15.22 -1.17 -14.83
C THR A 242 15.26 -1.93 -16.15
N TYR A 243 14.14 -2.54 -16.57
CA TYR A 243 14.10 -3.27 -17.84
C TYR A 243 14.33 -2.39 -19.06
N LEU A 244 13.82 -1.17 -19.05
CA LEU A 244 14.05 -0.20 -20.12
C LEU A 244 15.51 0.24 -20.16
N ILE A 245 16.13 0.54 -19.01
CA ILE A 245 17.55 0.90 -18.91
C ILE A 245 18.44 -0.26 -19.36
N ASP A 246 18.20 -1.49 -18.87
CA ASP A 246 18.93 -2.68 -19.31
C ASP A 246 18.86 -2.85 -20.83
N ARG A 247 17.70 -2.52 -21.43
CA ARG A 247 17.54 -2.59 -22.89
C ARG A 247 18.30 -1.47 -23.60
N VAL A 248 18.32 -0.25 -23.06
CA VAL A 248 19.13 0.87 -23.57
C VAL A 248 20.62 0.51 -23.53
N GLU A 249 21.10 -0.12 -22.47
CA GLU A 249 22.50 -0.59 -22.37
C GLU A 249 22.83 -1.61 -23.47
N VAL A 250 21.93 -2.58 -23.72
CA VAL A 250 22.11 -3.57 -24.79
C VAL A 250 22.12 -2.92 -26.19
N ILE A 251 21.28 -1.91 -26.42
CA ILE A 251 21.25 -1.17 -27.70
C ILE A 251 22.56 -0.40 -27.89
N ASN A 252 23.01 0.32 -26.87
CA ASN A 252 24.23 1.13 -26.94
C ASN A 252 25.51 0.27 -27.02
N ALA A 253 25.52 -0.92 -26.42
CA ALA A 253 26.67 -1.84 -26.47
C ALA A 253 26.80 -2.57 -27.82
N SER A 254 25.76 -2.60 -28.65
CA SER A 254 25.75 -3.27 -29.95
C SER A 254 26.08 -2.29 -31.06
N GLU A 255 27.32 -2.31 -31.56
CA GLU A 255 27.77 -1.46 -32.68
C GLU A 255 26.89 -1.63 -33.93
N GLU A 256 26.42 -2.86 -34.19
CA GLU A 256 25.51 -3.15 -35.31
C GLU A 256 24.18 -2.41 -35.16
N LYS A 257 23.56 -2.47 -33.97
CA LYS A 257 22.28 -1.82 -33.70
C LYS A 257 22.39 -0.31 -33.63
N SER A 258 23.38 0.21 -32.90
CA SER A 258 23.61 1.66 -32.78
C SER A 258 23.96 2.25 -34.14
N GLY A 259 24.80 1.58 -34.92
CA GLY A 259 25.11 1.95 -36.30
C GLY A 259 23.88 1.94 -37.20
N ALA A 260 23.06 0.89 -37.15
CA ALA A 260 21.82 0.81 -37.94
C ALA A 260 20.85 1.95 -37.62
N LEU A 261 20.65 2.26 -36.32
CA LEU A 261 19.80 3.37 -35.89
C LEU A 261 20.35 4.73 -36.35
N LEU A 262 21.65 4.99 -36.16
CA LEU A 262 22.27 6.26 -36.55
C LEU A 262 22.35 6.44 -38.07
N ASN A 263 22.43 5.36 -38.83
CA ASN A 263 22.40 5.39 -40.29
C ASN A 263 21.07 5.92 -40.84
N VAL A 264 19.95 5.71 -40.13
CA VAL A 264 18.65 6.30 -40.51
C VAL A 264 18.74 7.83 -40.59
N LEU A 265 19.54 8.46 -39.73
CA LEU A 265 19.71 9.91 -39.66
C LEU A 265 20.75 10.45 -40.66
N ASN A 266 21.51 9.58 -41.34
CA ASN A 266 22.61 9.96 -42.25
C ASN A 266 23.69 10.89 -41.62
N ILE A 267 23.94 10.76 -40.32
CA ILE A 267 24.86 11.63 -39.56
C ILE A 267 26.27 11.05 -39.34
N HIS A 268 26.51 9.80 -39.74
CA HIS A 268 27.74 9.07 -39.40
C HIS A 268 29.01 9.72 -39.98
N GLU A 269 28.91 10.39 -41.13
CA GLU A 269 30.06 11.08 -41.74
C GLU A 269 30.29 12.50 -41.20
N MET A 270 29.28 13.07 -40.51
CA MET A 270 29.28 14.46 -40.08
C MET A 270 29.87 14.65 -38.67
N PHE A 271 29.86 13.60 -37.85
CA PHE A 271 30.23 13.70 -36.43
C PHE A 271 31.10 12.51 -36.01
N GLU A 272 31.94 12.74 -35.01
CA GLU A 272 32.78 11.70 -34.42
C GLU A 272 31.96 10.62 -33.71
N SER A 273 32.40 9.36 -33.77
CA SER A 273 31.71 8.19 -33.20
C SER A 273 31.45 8.30 -31.70
N ASN A 274 32.36 8.90 -30.93
CA ASN A 274 32.19 9.21 -29.50
C ASN A 274 31.02 10.17 -29.24
N VAL A 275 30.86 11.22 -30.06
CA VAL A 275 29.79 12.21 -29.93
C VAL A 275 28.43 11.59 -30.28
N LEU A 276 28.39 10.75 -31.33
CA LEU A 276 27.21 10.00 -31.73
C LEU A 276 26.77 9.00 -30.64
N SER A 277 27.73 8.28 -30.06
CA SER A 277 27.47 7.33 -28.96
C SER A 277 26.96 8.05 -27.70
N GLN A 278 27.55 9.20 -27.37
CA GLN A 278 27.09 10.04 -26.26
C GLN A 278 25.65 10.51 -26.50
N PHE A 279 25.32 10.96 -27.72
CA PHE A 279 23.97 11.38 -28.07
C PHE A 279 22.97 10.24 -27.93
N LEU A 280 23.29 9.06 -28.49
CA LEU A 280 22.39 7.92 -28.42
C LEU A 280 22.10 7.52 -26.97
N LEU A 281 23.11 7.52 -26.10
CA LEU A 281 22.95 7.22 -24.68
C LEU A 281 22.07 8.27 -23.98
N GLU A 282 22.39 9.56 -24.08
CA GLU A 282 21.63 10.62 -23.43
C GLU A 282 20.18 10.69 -23.92
N PHE A 283 19.98 10.60 -25.24
CA PHE A 283 18.65 10.59 -25.84
C PHE A 283 17.84 9.37 -25.39
N SER A 284 18.44 8.18 -25.37
CA SER A 284 17.74 6.96 -24.94
C SER A 284 17.31 7.04 -23.46
N LEU A 285 18.15 7.59 -22.58
CA LEU A 285 17.82 7.76 -21.16
C LEU A 285 16.70 8.80 -20.94
N GLU A 286 16.73 9.91 -21.67
CA GLU A 286 15.62 10.88 -21.64
C GLU A 286 14.34 10.29 -22.26
N LEU A 287 14.46 9.44 -23.28
CA LEU A 287 13.34 8.73 -23.87
C LEU A 287 12.70 7.75 -22.86
N VAL A 288 13.48 6.99 -22.09
CA VAL A 288 12.97 6.18 -20.96
C VAL A 288 12.17 7.05 -19.99
N THR A 289 12.72 8.22 -19.64
CA THR A 289 12.10 9.13 -18.69
C THR A 289 10.76 9.67 -19.21
N GLU A 290 10.69 10.05 -20.48
CA GLU A 290 9.45 10.51 -21.11
C GLU A 290 8.43 9.39 -21.31
N ILE A 291 8.86 8.15 -21.63
CA ILE A 291 7.98 6.97 -21.64
C ILE A 291 7.35 6.79 -20.26
N MET A 292 8.12 6.91 -19.18
CA MET A 292 7.58 6.80 -17.81
C MET A 292 6.61 7.94 -17.48
N ARG A 293 6.91 9.17 -17.89
CA ARG A 293 5.98 10.31 -17.73
C ARG A 293 4.68 10.07 -18.49
N PHE A 294 4.76 9.56 -19.71
CA PHE A 294 3.61 9.20 -20.54
C PHE A 294 2.76 8.13 -19.85
N ILE A 295 3.38 7.01 -19.41
CA ILE A 295 2.71 5.94 -18.69
C ILE A 295 1.98 6.48 -17.45
N CYS A 296 2.65 7.30 -16.63
CA CYS A 296 2.04 7.92 -15.45
C CYS A 296 0.83 8.79 -15.82
N LYS A 297 0.92 9.56 -16.90
CA LYS A 297 -0.16 10.45 -17.36
C LYS A 297 -1.36 9.64 -17.88
N THR A 298 -1.12 8.62 -18.71
CA THR A 298 -2.18 7.75 -19.25
C THR A 298 -2.84 6.95 -18.13
N PHE A 299 -2.07 6.50 -17.15
CA PHE A 299 -2.59 5.90 -15.93
C PHE A 299 -3.52 6.86 -15.19
N ARG A 300 -3.08 8.09 -14.90
CA ARG A 300 -3.93 9.12 -14.26
C ARG A 300 -5.20 9.46 -15.08
N ARG A 301 -5.13 9.42 -16.41
CA ARG A 301 -6.29 9.68 -17.30
C ARG A 301 -7.33 8.56 -17.25
N ASN A 302 -6.88 7.31 -17.29
CA ASN A 302 -7.75 6.14 -17.31
C ASN A 302 -8.35 5.82 -15.94
N TYR A 303 -7.70 6.30 -14.88
CA TYR A 303 -8.20 6.27 -13.51
C TYR A 303 -8.46 7.70 -13.03
N PRO A 304 -9.45 8.42 -13.61
CA PRO A 304 -9.68 9.81 -13.27
C PRO A 304 -9.86 9.92 -11.76
N GLN A 305 -9.08 10.82 -11.15
CA GLN A 305 -9.22 11.18 -9.74
C GLN A 305 -10.69 11.52 -9.52
N ARG A 306 -11.41 10.59 -8.90
CA ARG A 306 -12.83 10.75 -8.62
C ARG A 306 -12.96 11.94 -7.70
N LEU A 307 -13.43 13.09 -8.23
CA LEU A 307 -13.63 14.38 -7.56
C LEU A 307 -13.42 14.23 -6.06
N GLU A 308 -12.16 14.39 -5.65
CA GLU A 308 -11.80 14.12 -4.28
C GLU A 308 -12.66 15.07 -3.45
N LYS A 309 -13.39 14.50 -2.49
CA LYS A 309 -13.95 15.34 -1.44
C LYS A 309 -12.78 16.16 -0.93
N VAL A 310 -12.91 17.48 -0.93
CA VAL A 310 -11.91 18.36 -0.33
C VAL A 310 -11.81 17.96 1.14
N ILE A 311 -10.82 17.15 1.45
CA ILE A 311 -10.52 16.71 2.81
C ILE A 311 -9.64 17.80 3.38
N ALA A 312 -10.09 18.40 4.48
CA ALA A 312 -9.30 19.38 5.20
C ALA A 312 -7.91 18.80 5.52
N GLU A 313 -6.87 19.60 5.31
CA GLU A 313 -5.51 19.21 5.68
C GLU A 313 -5.47 18.84 7.18
N PRO A 314 -4.83 17.72 7.56
CA PRO A 314 -4.65 17.38 8.96
C PRO A 314 -3.89 18.49 9.69
N ASP A 315 -4.43 18.96 10.82
CA ASP A 315 -3.78 19.92 11.68
C ASP A 315 -2.50 19.34 12.32
N LYS A 316 -1.72 20.19 13.01
CA LYS A 316 -0.44 19.78 13.63
C LYS A 316 -0.63 18.62 14.62
N GLU A 317 -1.74 18.58 15.35
CA GLU A 317 -2.00 17.52 16.33
C GLU A 317 -2.37 16.20 15.65
N ASP A 318 -3.24 16.24 14.64
CA ASP A 318 -3.60 15.08 13.84
C ASP A 318 -2.37 14.51 13.11
N ARG A 319 -1.46 15.36 12.60
CA ARG A 319 -0.17 14.92 12.03
C ARG A 319 0.69 14.17 13.06
N ASN A 320 0.86 14.71 14.27
CA ASN A 320 1.62 14.02 15.32
C ASN A 320 1.03 12.65 15.68
N VAL A 321 -0.31 12.54 15.69
CA VAL A 321 -0.98 11.25 15.91
C VAL A 321 -0.75 10.29 14.75
N ILE A 322 -0.83 10.77 13.50
CA ILE A 322 -0.55 9.98 12.30
C ILE A 322 0.88 9.44 12.35
N TYR A 323 1.87 10.27 12.69
CA TYR A 323 3.28 9.87 12.81
C TYR A 323 3.50 8.85 13.92
N TYR A 324 2.82 9.01 15.06
CA TYR A 324 2.84 8.01 16.13
C TYR A 324 2.28 6.66 15.67
N ILE A 325 1.15 6.65 14.96
CA ILE A 325 0.55 5.42 14.42
C ILE A 325 1.50 4.77 13.40
N ALA A 326 2.07 5.57 12.50
CA ALA A 326 3.04 5.13 11.50
C ALA A 326 4.23 4.42 12.14
N GLY A 327 4.92 5.09 13.08
CA GLY A 327 6.05 4.51 13.81
C GLY A 327 5.68 3.24 14.59
N SER A 328 4.49 3.20 15.18
CA SER A 328 3.99 2.02 15.88
C SER A 328 3.79 0.82 14.95
N ILE A 329 3.23 1.03 13.76
CA ILE A 329 3.02 -0.01 12.75
C ILE A 329 4.35 -0.53 12.22
N MET A 330 5.25 0.38 11.83
CA MET A 330 6.57 0.01 11.28
C MET A 330 7.42 -0.75 12.29
N ARG A 331 7.43 -0.32 13.55
CA ARG A 331 8.06 -1.07 14.64
C ARG A 331 7.41 -2.44 14.87
N GLY A 332 6.10 -2.54 14.67
CA GLY A 332 5.37 -3.80 14.69
C GLY A 332 5.90 -4.79 13.66
N TYR A 333 6.03 -4.36 12.41
CA TYR A 333 6.62 -5.19 11.34
C TYR A 333 8.08 -5.52 11.58
N LEU A 334 8.89 -4.59 12.08
CA LEU A 334 10.28 -4.87 12.44
C LEU A 334 10.38 -5.97 13.53
N LYS A 335 9.47 -5.97 14.51
CA LYS A 335 9.42 -7.04 15.54
C LYS A 335 9.02 -8.38 14.95
N ILE A 336 8.09 -8.40 13.99
CA ILE A 336 7.70 -9.63 13.28
C ILE A 336 8.89 -10.16 12.49
N ALA A 337 9.54 -9.29 11.73
CA ALA A 337 10.71 -9.61 10.91
C ALA A 337 11.85 -10.21 11.75
N ARG A 338 12.13 -9.63 12.93
CA ARG A 338 13.13 -10.16 13.88
C ARG A 338 12.76 -11.53 14.44
N ARG A 339 11.48 -11.83 14.67
CA ARG A 339 11.04 -13.17 15.12
C ARG A 339 11.11 -14.21 14.02
N ALA A 340 10.98 -13.77 12.78
CA ALA A 340 11.08 -14.59 11.58
C ALA A 340 12.49 -14.58 10.98
N GLU A 341 13.54 -14.46 11.80
CA GLU A 341 14.95 -14.35 11.34
C GLU A 341 15.44 -15.52 10.47
N LYS A 342 14.75 -16.66 10.49
CA LYS A 342 15.05 -17.80 9.61
C LYS A 342 14.63 -17.55 8.17
N SER A 343 13.63 -16.70 7.93
CA SER A 343 13.17 -16.36 6.57
C SER A 343 14.06 -15.29 5.96
N VAL A 344 14.62 -15.60 4.78
CA VAL A 344 15.42 -14.66 3.98
C VAL A 344 14.61 -13.41 3.66
N THR A 345 13.33 -13.58 3.29
CA THR A 345 12.44 -12.46 2.97
C THR A 345 12.23 -11.52 4.16
N TRP A 346 12.00 -12.07 5.36
CA TRP A 346 11.84 -11.24 6.56
C TRP A 346 13.15 -10.58 7.01
N LYS A 347 14.31 -11.18 6.73
CA LYS A 347 15.61 -10.51 6.91
C LYS A 347 15.74 -9.29 6.00
N SER A 348 15.39 -9.40 4.72
CA SER A 348 15.38 -8.27 3.79
C SER A 348 14.40 -7.18 4.25
N VAL A 349 13.19 -7.56 4.69
CA VAL A 349 12.21 -6.61 5.27
C VAL A 349 12.78 -5.91 6.49
N ALA A 350 13.43 -6.64 7.40
CA ALA A 350 14.05 -6.04 8.59
C ALA A 350 15.16 -5.05 8.22
N ALA A 351 15.95 -5.35 7.18
CA ALA A 351 16.99 -4.47 6.68
C ALA A 351 16.38 -3.19 6.08
N ALA A 352 15.47 -3.32 5.11
CA ALA A 352 14.80 -2.20 4.45
C ALA A 352 14.09 -1.27 5.44
N LEU A 353 13.37 -1.83 6.43
CA LEU A 353 12.72 -1.02 7.47
C LEU A 353 13.72 -0.20 8.31
N LYS A 354 14.91 -0.76 8.59
CA LYS A 354 15.94 -0.08 9.39
C LYS A 354 16.71 0.97 8.58
N SER A 355 17.01 0.70 7.32
CA SER A 355 17.82 1.59 6.50
C SER A 355 17.01 2.74 5.93
N ASN A 356 15.75 2.49 5.54
CA ASN A 356 15.00 3.42 4.71
C ASN A 356 13.79 4.05 5.40
N ILE A 357 13.28 3.47 6.50
CA ILE A 357 12.05 3.97 7.14
C ILE A 357 12.30 4.48 8.56
N LEU A 358 12.97 3.69 9.39
CA LEU A 358 13.10 3.96 10.82
C LEU A 358 14.37 4.77 11.08
N ILE A 359 14.20 5.91 11.75
CA ILE A 359 15.30 6.80 12.15
C ILE A 359 15.42 6.87 13.66
N ASP A 360 16.64 7.06 14.14
CA ASP A 360 16.93 7.12 15.58
C ASP A 360 16.45 8.43 16.22
N ARG A 361 16.46 9.53 15.45
CA ARG A 361 16.00 10.85 15.87
C ARG A 361 15.16 11.50 14.77
N PRO A 362 14.05 12.17 15.11
CA PRO A 362 13.28 12.92 14.14
C PRO A 362 14.06 14.15 13.68
N GLU A 363 13.94 14.49 12.40
CA GLU A 363 14.42 15.76 11.83
C GLU A 363 13.20 16.63 11.46
N GLY A 364 13.35 17.97 11.47
CA GLY A 364 12.32 18.93 11.02
C GLY A 364 11.19 19.22 12.04
N ASP A 365 9.99 19.54 11.53
CA ASP A 365 8.78 19.93 12.30
C ASP A 365 8.30 18.86 13.30
N MET A 366 8.88 17.67 13.25
CA MET A 366 8.68 16.56 14.17
C MET A 366 9.47 16.69 15.48
N ILE A 367 9.90 17.89 15.88
CA ILE A 367 10.24 18.10 17.29
C ILE A 367 8.95 17.80 18.07
N PRO A 368 8.92 16.75 18.91
CA PRO A 368 7.75 16.43 19.71
C PRO A 368 7.61 17.50 20.79
N ASP A 369 7.12 18.67 20.38
CA ASP A 369 6.76 19.79 21.25
C ASP A 369 5.59 19.41 22.14
N SER A 370 4.77 18.43 21.71
CA SER A 370 3.69 17.95 22.54
C SER A 370 4.21 17.04 23.64
N GLU A 371 4.11 17.52 24.88
CA GLU A 371 4.38 16.77 26.13
C GLU A 371 3.74 15.37 26.11
N TRP A 372 2.55 15.22 25.52
CA TRP A 372 1.87 13.92 25.44
C TRP A 372 2.68 12.86 24.67
N THR A 373 3.46 13.24 23.66
CA THR A 373 4.28 12.28 22.91
C THR A 373 5.41 11.74 23.79
N LYS A 374 5.98 12.58 24.67
CA LYS A 374 6.99 12.17 25.65
C LYS A 374 6.38 11.26 26.73
N ASP A 375 5.15 11.56 27.17
CA ASP A 375 4.44 10.74 28.18
C ASP A 375 3.93 9.39 27.63
N VAL A 376 3.59 9.35 26.33
CA VAL A 376 3.06 8.16 25.66
C VAL A 376 4.19 7.28 25.10
N ASP A 377 5.31 7.89 24.70
CA ASP A 377 6.49 7.15 24.30
C ASP A 377 7.13 6.50 25.52
N ARG A 378 6.89 5.20 25.69
CA ARG A 378 7.52 4.38 26.73
C ARG A 378 8.98 4.06 26.40
N GLY A 379 9.71 5.05 25.90
CA GLY A 379 11.14 5.06 25.68
C GLY A 379 11.62 4.20 24.53
N SER A 380 10.92 4.16 23.38
CA SER A 380 11.48 3.59 22.13
C SER A 380 10.55 3.62 20.92
N LEU A 381 9.68 4.62 20.76
CA LEU A 381 9.11 4.82 19.43
C LEU A 381 10.25 5.11 18.47
N LEU A 382 10.34 4.27 17.44
CA LEU A 382 11.19 4.57 16.30
C LEU A 382 10.43 5.60 15.48
N TYR A 383 11.07 6.73 15.28
CA TYR A 383 10.59 7.76 14.38
C TYR A 383 10.64 7.20 12.96
N VAL A 384 9.70 7.61 12.13
CA VAL A 384 9.74 7.33 10.70
C VAL A 384 10.31 8.54 9.97
N ASN A 385 11.06 8.33 8.89
CA ASN A 385 11.61 9.41 8.09
C ASN A 385 10.51 10.29 7.45
N THR A 386 10.90 11.48 6.98
CA THR A 386 9.98 12.49 6.44
C THR A 386 9.16 11.96 5.25
N GLU A 387 9.76 11.15 4.38
CA GLU A 387 9.06 10.55 3.24
C GLU A 387 7.94 9.60 3.69
N CYS A 388 8.24 8.73 4.65
CA CYS A 388 7.25 7.83 5.24
C CYS A 388 6.16 8.59 6.01
N GLN A 389 6.51 9.70 6.69
CA GLN A 389 5.53 10.59 7.30
C GLN A 389 4.55 11.15 6.25
N ASN A 390 5.07 11.71 5.16
CA ASN A 390 4.27 12.26 4.07
C ASN A 390 3.34 11.21 3.46
N PHE A 391 3.85 10.00 3.23
CA PHE A 391 3.06 8.86 2.78
C PHE A 391 1.88 8.58 3.72
N PHE A 392 2.08 8.58 5.04
CA PHE A 392 0.99 8.34 6.00
C PHE A 392 -0.01 9.51 6.11
N VAL A 393 0.42 10.76 5.89
CA VAL A 393 -0.49 11.91 5.80
C VAL A 393 -1.38 11.78 4.56
N ALA A 394 -0.79 11.50 3.39
CA ALA A 394 -1.53 11.30 2.16
C ALA A 394 -2.43 10.05 2.23
N LEU A 395 -1.95 8.95 2.83
CA LEU A 395 -2.77 7.76 3.11
C LEU A 395 -3.99 8.09 3.99
N THR A 396 -3.84 8.98 4.96
CA THR A 396 -4.96 9.42 5.81
C THR A 396 -6.06 10.09 4.98
N LYS A 397 -5.69 10.90 3.97
CA LYS A 397 -6.65 11.49 3.03
C LYS A 397 -7.38 10.41 2.24
N VAL A 398 -6.67 9.41 1.72
CA VAL A 398 -7.30 8.27 1.00
C VAL A 398 -8.24 7.48 1.89
N VAL A 399 -7.87 7.26 3.16
CA VAL A 399 -8.73 6.60 4.15
C VAL A 399 -10.02 7.38 4.37
N TYR A 400 -9.94 8.70 4.53
CA TYR A 400 -11.11 9.57 4.71
C TYR A 400 -12.00 9.64 3.47
N ALA A 401 -11.39 9.74 2.29
CA ALA A 401 -12.12 9.73 1.02
C ALA A 401 -12.90 8.42 0.83
N SER A 402 -12.48 7.34 1.49
CA SER A 402 -13.04 5.99 1.36
C SER A 402 -13.98 5.63 2.51
N GLU A 403 -14.24 6.55 3.42
CA GLU A 403 -15.16 6.34 4.51
C GLU A 403 -16.62 6.42 4.04
N GLN A 404 -17.40 5.42 4.46
CA GLN A 404 -18.82 5.31 4.16
C GLN A 404 -19.63 6.22 5.09
N ARG A 405 -20.92 6.43 4.75
CA ARG A 405 -21.82 7.30 5.53
C ARG A 405 -22.03 6.85 6.97
N ASP A 406 -21.86 5.57 7.26
CA ASP A 406 -21.97 4.99 8.60
C ASP A 406 -20.67 5.09 9.42
N GLY A 407 -19.62 5.71 8.85
CA GLY A 407 -18.29 5.82 9.45
C GLY A 407 -17.45 4.53 9.34
N SER A 408 -17.94 3.51 8.63
CA SER A 408 -17.13 2.35 8.29
C SER A 408 -16.14 2.71 7.18
N ILE A 409 -14.95 2.11 7.22
CA ILE A 409 -13.95 2.26 6.18
C ILE A 409 -13.95 0.96 5.37
N ASP A 410 -14.17 1.09 4.07
CA ASP A 410 -13.96 -0.02 3.14
C ASP A 410 -12.45 -0.17 2.90
N TYR A 411 -11.82 -1.08 3.65
CA TYR A 411 -10.39 -1.33 3.55
C TYR A 411 -9.95 -1.74 2.15
N GLU A 412 -10.83 -2.38 1.38
CA GLU A 412 -10.52 -2.84 0.03
C GLU A 412 -10.49 -1.69 -0.95
N LEU A 413 -11.45 -0.77 -0.80
CA LEU A 413 -11.46 0.47 -1.55
C LEU A 413 -10.24 1.32 -1.23
N VAL A 414 -9.80 1.39 0.04
CA VAL A 414 -8.58 2.10 0.41
C VAL A 414 -7.35 1.47 -0.23
N ILE A 415 -7.15 0.15 -0.08
CA ILE A 415 -6.00 -0.53 -0.68
C ILE A 415 -5.97 -0.32 -2.19
N LYS A 416 -7.12 -0.54 -2.86
CA LYS A 416 -7.25 -0.31 -4.30
C LYS A 416 -6.84 1.11 -4.69
N ARG A 417 -7.35 2.12 -3.98
CA ARG A 417 -7.01 3.54 -4.23
C ARG A 417 -5.55 3.86 -3.97
N VAL A 418 -4.94 3.27 -2.93
CA VAL A 418 -3.51 3.46 -2.67
C VAL A 418 -2.69 2.87 -3.81
N THR A 419 -3.00 1.64 -4.23
CA THR A 419 -2.32 0.98 -5.35
C THR A 419 -2.51 1.72 -6.67
N GLU A 420 -3.67 2.33 -6.88
CA GLU A 420 -4.00 3.12 -8.07
C GLU A 420 -3.59 4.59 -7.97
N SER A 421 -2.82 4.99 -6.95
CA SER A 421 -2.41 6.39 -6.75
C SER A 421 -0.90 6.55 -6.66
N GLU A 422 -0.47 7.81 -6.64
CA GLU A 422 0.93 8.23 -6.48
C GLU A 422 1.54 7.69 -5.18
N LEU A 423 0.72 7.36 -4.18
CA LEU A 423 1.18 6.71 -2.95
C LEU A 423 1.91 5.40 -3.19
N SER A 424 1.55 4.64 -4.23
CA SER A 424 2.26 3.41 -4.58
C SER A 424 3.68 3.69 -5.09
N VAL A 425 3.85 4.82 -5.79
CA VAL A 425 5.15 5.31 -6.29
C VAL A 425 5.97 5.86 -5.13
N GLU A 426 5.36 6.68 -4.28
CA GLU A 426 5.99 7.16 -3.04
C GLU A 426 6.48 6.00 -2.17
N TRP A 427 5.68 4.93 -2.03
CA TRP A 427 6.08 3.72 -1.32
C TRP A 427 7.27 3.03 -1.99
N GLY A 428 7.27 2.94 -3.32
CA GLY A 428 8.40 2.43 -4.10
C GLY A 428 9.69 3.20 -3.79
N ASN A 429 9.62 4.54 -3.79
CA ASN A 429 10.73 5.41 -3.47
C ASN A 429 11.23 5.23 -2.02
N ILE A 430 10.29 5.14 -1.05
CA ILE A 430 10.63 4.91 0.37
C ILE A 430 11.36 3.58 0.57
N ILE A 431 10.98 2.53 -0.15
CA ILE A 431 11.63 1.22 -0.04
C ILE A 431 12.90 1.13 -0.90
N SER A 432 13.06 2.00 -1.91
CA SER A 432 14.29 2.19 -2.70
C SER A 432 14.91 0.87 -3.17
N ASP A 433 14.10 0.04 -3.85
CA ASP A 433 14.48 -1.27 -4.39
C ASP A 433 15.09 -2.28 -3.40
N SER A 434 15.02 -2.00 -2.10
CA SER A 434 15.60 -2.84 -1.04
C SER A 434 14.83 -4.14 -0.83
N LEU A 435 13.67 -4.28 -1.49
CA LEU A 435 12.82 -5.47 -1.45
C LEU A 435 12.41 -5.87 -2.86
N PRO A 436 12.29 -7.19 -3.15
CA PRO A 436 11.64 -7.65 -4.36
C PRO A 436 10.24 -7.04 -4.46
N GLU A 437 9.84 -6.65 -5.67
CA GLU A 437 8.58 -5.96 -5.96
C GLU A 437 7.36 -6.60 -5.27
N ILE A 438 7.20 -7.91 -5.43
CA ILE A 438 6.08 -8.66 -4.84
C ILE A 438 6.07 -8.58 -3.30
N VAL A 439 7.25 -8.55 -2.68
CA VAL A 439 7.40 -8.42 -1.22
C VAL A 439 7.05 -7.00 -0.79
N SER A 440 7.51 -5.99 -1.53
CA SER A 440 7.24 -4.58 -1.27
C SER A 440 5.75 -4.27 -1.35
N VAL A 441 5.06 -4.71 -2.41
CA VAL A 441 3.61 -4.50 -2.60
C VAL A 441 2.81 -5.20 -1.48
N ASN A 442 3.20 -6.41 -1.11
CA ASN A 442 2.55 -7.13 -0.01
C ASN A 442 2.72 -6.40 1.32
N LEU A 443 3.93 -5.93 1.62
CA LEU A 443 4.21 -5.15 2.83
C LEU A 443 3.40 -3.84 2.85
N MET A 444 3.33 -3.11 1.73
CA MET A 444 2.54 -1.89 1.59
C MET A 444 1.07 -2.15 1.93
N ASN A 445 0.46 -3.17 1.30
CA ASN A 445 -0.95 -3.51 1.50
C ASN A 445 -1.24 -3.87 2.97
N ASP A 446 -0.34 -4.62 3.60
CA ASP A 446 -0.43 -5.01 4.99
C ASP A 446 -0.24 -3.81 5.96
N VAL A 447 0.63 -2.87 5.62
CA VAL A 447 0.80 -1.59 6.33
C VAL A 447 -0.46 -0.74 6.22
N VAL A 448 -0.96 -0.52 5.00
CA VAL A 448 -2.19 0.23 4.72
C VAL A 448 -3.36 -0.35 5.51
N LEU A 449 -3.52 -1.67 5.50
CA LEU A 449 -4.57 -2.36 6.23
C LEU A 449 -4.46 -2.16 7.75
N CYS A 450 -3.25 -2.26 8.31
CA CYS A 450 -2.99 -2.01 9.73
C CYS A 450 -3.26 -0.55 10.10
N PHE A 451 -2.90 0.38 9.22
CA PHE A 451 -3.16 1.80 9.38
C PHE A 451 -4.65 2.08 9.40
N CYS A 452 -5.41 1.64 8.39
CA CYS A 452 -6.87 1.81 8.32
C CYS A 452 -7.57 1.32 9.59
N ARG A 453 -7.16 0.17 10.14
CA ARG A 453 -7.72 -0.39 11.38
C ARG A 453 -7.45 0.47 12.61
N THR A 454 -6.27 1.08 12.67
CA THR A 454 -5.83 1.86 13.83
C THR A 454 -6.39 3.27 13.76
N CYS A 455 -6.18 3.92 12.62
CA CYS A 455 -6.65 5.24 12.23
C CYS A 455 -8.19 5.33 12.31
N GLY A 456 -8.91 4.40 11.66
CA GLY A 456 -10.37 4.38 11.65
C GLY A 456 -11.01 4.27 13.04
N ARG A 457 -10.42 3.46 13.94
CA ARG A 457 -10.92 3.35 15.32
C ARG A 457 -10.70 4.63 16.13
N GLY A 458 -9.57 5.30 15.92
CA GLY A 458 -9.26 6.57 16.57
C GLY A 458 -10.24 7.65 16.15
N PHE A 459 -10.45 7.80 14.84
CA PHE A 459 -11.31 8.84 14.28
C PHE A 459 -12.80 8.60 14.52
N ALA A 460 -13.28 7.36 14.39
CA ALA A 460 -14.66 7.02 14.77
C ALA A 460 -14.94 7.40 16.23
N LYS A 461 -13.95 7.23 17.12
CA LYS A 461 -14.07 7.65 18.52
C LYS A 461 -13.99 9.17 18.70
N LYS A 462 -13.15 9.90 17.95
CA LYS A 462 -13.10 11.38 17.94
C LYS A 462 -14.47 11.96 17.53
N ARG A 463 -15.08 11.43 16.47
CA ARG A 463 -16.43 11.83 16.03
C ARG A 463 -17.53 11.47 17.02
N LEU A 464 -17.48 10.27 17.61
CA LEU A 464 -18.43 9.88 18.64
C LEU A 464 -18.34 10.78 19.87
N ASN A 465 -17.14 11.27 20.21
CA ASN A 465 -16.97 12.23 21.29
C ASN A 465 -17.54 13.61 20.91
N PHE A 466 -17.28 14.07 19.68
CA PHE A 466 -17.82 15.31 19.13
C PHE A 466 -19.37 15.31 19.14
N LEU A 467 -20.01 14.25 18.62
CA LEU A 467 -21.46 14.10 18.61
C LEU A 467 -22.09 14.00 20.02
N LYS A 468 -21.30 13.66 21.04
CA LYS A 468 -21.75 13.56 22.43
C LYS A 468 -21.50 14.85 23.22
N GLU A 469 -21.07 15.92 22.55
CA GLU A 469 -20.63 17.17 23.17
C GLU A 469 -19.62 16.95 24.30
N LYS A 470 -18.90 15.82 24.23
CA LYS A 470 -17.79 15.58 25.14
C LYS A 470 -16.66 16.51 24.70
N PRO A 471 -15.90 17.08 25.64
CA PRO A 471 -14.73 17.86 25.28
C PRO A 471 -13.92 17.05 24.25
N THR A 472 -13.60 17.69 23.13
CA THR A 472 -12.85 17.10 22.02
C THR A 472 -11.47 16.73 22.53
N VAL A 473 -11.39 15.57 23.16
CA VAL A 473 -10.12 14.90 23.39
C VAL A 473 -9.63 14.53 22.00
N SER A 474 -8.45 15.03 21.63
CA SER A 474 -7.76 14.57 20.43
C SER A 474 -7.66 13.05 20.42
N MET A 475 -7.47 12.47 19.23
CA MET A 475 -7.47 11.02 18.97
C MET A 475 -7.08 10.21 20.21
N PRO A 476 -7.91 9.26 20.67
CA PRO A 476 -7.69 8.60 21.95
C PRO A 476 -6.42 7.76 21.88
N THR A 477 -5.32 8.38 22.25
CA THR A 477 -4.03 7.75 22.48
C THR A 477 -4.24 6.72 23.58
N ARG A 478 -3.62 5.55 23.41
CA ARG A 478 -3.71 4.43 24.37
C ARG A 478 -3.41 4.84 25.82
N HIS A 479 -2.77 5.99 26.05
CA HIS A 479 -2.54 6.57 27.36
C HIS A 479 -3.81 6.74 28.20
N LEU A 480 -4.94 7.22 27.66
CA LEU A 480 -6.17 7.38 28.45
C LEU A 480 -6.80 6.04 28.87
N VAL A 481 -6.45 4.95 28.18
CA VAL A 481 -6.86 3.59 28.55
C VAL A 481 -5.86 2.96 29.53
N ALA A 482 -4.58 3.35 29.46
CA ALA A 482 -3.52 2.82 30.31
C ALA A 482 -3.40 3.53 31.67
N SER A 483 -3.65 4.84 31.76
CA SER A 483 -3.61 5.59 33.03
C SER A 483 -4.67 5.14 34.02
N ARG A 484 -5.77 4.55 33.54
CA ARG A 484 -6.81 3.94 34.40
C ARG A 484 -6.37 2.65 35.11
N LYS A 485 -5.23 2.06 34.76
CA LYS A 485 -4.73 0.83 35.41
C LYS A 485 -3.81 1.10 36.62
N ASN A 486 -3.36 2.33 36.80
CA ASN A 486 -2.45 2.73 37.88
C ASN A 486 -3.13 3.67 38.91
N ARG A 487 -4.47 3.74 38.90
CA ARG A 487 -5.25 4.44 39.93
C ARG A 487 -6.14 3.46 40.67
#